data_AF-A0ABD4S5C9-F1
#
_entry.id   AF-A0ABD4S5C9-F1
#
_cell.length_a   1.000
_cell.length_b   1.000
_cell.length_c   1.000
_cell.angle_alpha   90.00
_cell.angle_beta   90.00
_cell.angle_gamma   90.00
#
_symmetry.space_group_name_H-M   'P 1'
#
loop_
_entity.id
_entity.type
_entity.pdbx_description
1 polymer ?
#
loop_
_entity_poly.entity_id
_entity_poly.type
_entity_poly.pdbx_seq_one_letter_code
_entity_poly.pdbx_strand_id
1 'polypeptide(L)'
;MKIGKIIIESLKRKDTHKTFIELDKKNELEKVIPKVKAMKSVGECKYHVVNCFEHSINALKELEVVLNDKEFFPNHLREHVSNYLNLYIEDEINKSQALKLGIFLHDIGKPDSLTLDETGRVHFTNHEKIGAQIVNNMGTNLELSTQTYKLISKYVRYHMILLSLYKKNDLSKKELANVFNLVDEDTIGIILLGYADIVSTIKLLDKNEEVGVLKTYMEYILTNYLYKSNYTNA
;
A
#
# COMPACT_ATOMS: atom_id res chain seq x y z
N MET A 1 14.21 -11.73 21.15
CA MET A 1 12.90 -11.12 20.80
C MET A 1 12.36 -11.86 19.59
N LYS A 2 11.11 -12.35 19.61
CA LYS A 2 10.49 -13.04 18.46
C LYS A 2 10.52 -12.09 17.24
N ILE A 3 10.93 -12.54 16.05
CA ILE A 3 11.09 -11.66 14.87
C ILE A 3 9.83 -10.85 14.56
N GLY A 4 8.64 -11.41 14.78
CA GLY A 4 7.38 -10.68 14.64
C GLY A 4 7.34 -9.39 15.46
N LYS A 5 7.82 -9.40 16.70
CA LYS A 5 7.91 -8.19 17.53
C LYS A 5 8.89 -7.17 16.96
N ILE A 6 9.99 -7.60 16.34
CA ILE A 6 10.93 -6.69 15.65
C ILE A 6 10.23 -6.00 14.49
N ILE A 7 9.44 -6.75 13.70
CA ILE A 7 8.65 -6.19 12.60
C ILE A 7 7.67 -5.15 13.13
N ILE A 8 6.89 -5.49 14.17
CA ILE A 8 5.90 -4.56 14.76
C ILE A 8 6.57 -3.29 15.30
N GLU A 9 7.63 -3.42 16.09
CA GLU A 9 8.37 -2.25 16.59
C GLU A 9 8.97 -1.41 15.46
N SER A 10 9.41 -2.05 14.37
CA SER A 10 9.95 -1.33 13.23
C SER A 10 8.92 -0.48 12.48
N LEU A 11 7.63 -0.86 12.48
CA LEU A 11 6.54 -0.09 11.86
C LEU A 11 6.36 1.29 12.51
N LYS A 12 6.74 1.42 13.80
CA LYS A 12 6.68 2.69 14.55
C LYS A 12 7.78 3.67 14.14
N ARG A 13 8.84 3.20 13.48
CA ARG A 13 9.96 4.03 13.03
C ARG A 13 9.60 4.85 11.80
N LYS A 14 10.29 5.97 11.59
CA LYS A 14 10.16 6.79 10.37
C LYS A 14 10.76 6.11 9.13
N ASP A 15 11.65 5.15 9.32
CA ASP A 15 12.46 4.49 8.30
C ASP A 15 12.33 2.95 8.33
N THR A 16 11.11 2.45 8.45
CA THR A 16 10.78 1.01 8.50
C THR A 16 11.41 0.24 7.33
N HIS A 17 11.42 0.81 6.11
CA HIS A 17 12.04 0.17 4.93
C HIS A 17 13.49 -0.27 5.18
N LYS A 18 14.29 0.51 5.92
CA LYS A 18 15.69 0.14 6.24
C LYS A 18 15.76 -1.09 7.13
N THR A 19 14.87 -1.16 8.12
CA THR A 19 14.80 -2.32 9.01
C THR A 19 14.38 -3.57 8.24
N PHE A 20 13.45 -3.45 7.30
CA PHE A 20 13.03 -4.57 6.46
C PHE A 20 14.19 -5.05 5.56
N ILE A 21 14.95 -4.14 4.95
CA ILE A 21 16.17 -4.49 4.20
C ILE A 21 17.18 -5.25 5.08
N GLU A 22 17.41 -4.78 6.31
CA GLU A 22 18.34 -5.44 7.24
C GLU A 22 17.87 -6.83 7.68
N LEU A 23 16.58 -6.99 7.96
CA LEU A 23 15.98 -8.28 8.29
C LEU A 23 16.04 -9.24 7.10
N ASP A 24 15.84 -8.72 5.89
CA ASP A 24 15.93 -9.51 4.67
C ASP A 24 17.34 -10.05 4.41
N LYS A 25 18.37 -9.20 4.57
CA LYS A 25 19.79 -9.60 4.44
C LYS A 25 20.19 -10.72 5.41
N LYS A 26 19.46 -10.88 6.51
CA LYS A 26 19.64 -11.93 7.52
C LYS A 26 18.69 -13.12 7.33
N ASN A 27 17.90 -13.14 6.26
CA ASN A 27 16.84 -14.11 5.98
C ASN A 27 15.80 -14.22 7.13
N GLU A 28 15.60 -13.15 7.89
CA GLU A 28 14.65 -13.13 9.02
C GLU A 28 13.22 -12.82 8.56
N LEU A 29 13.05 -11.97 7.53
CA LEU A 29 11.73 -11.64 7.02
C LEU A 29 10.98 -12.87 6.51
N GLU A 30 11.64 -13.74 5.75
CA GLU A 30 11.01 -14.94 5.18
C GLU A 30 10.61 -15.97 6.25
N LYS A 31 11.16 -15.90 7.47
CA LYS A 31 10.73 -16.76 8.58
C LYS A 31 9.35 -16.37 9.12
N VAL A 32 8.98 -15.09 8.99
CA VAL A 32 7.68 -14.57 9.47
C VAL A 32 6.69 -14.37 8.33
N ILE A 33 7.19 -14.00 7.16
CA ILE A 33 6.42 -13.77 5.93
C ILE A 33 7.02 -14.67 4.83
N PRO A 34 6.70 -15.98 4.80
CA PRO A 34 7.34 -16.94 3.89
C PRO A 34 7.28 -16.56 2.41
N LYS A 35 6.24 -15.83 1.99
CA LYS A 35 6.09 -15.38 0.60
C LYS A 35 7.12 -14.34 0.13
N VAL A 36 7.85 -13.70 1.05
CA VAL A 36 8.99 -12.83 0.70
C VAL A 36 9.98 -13.53 -0.24
N LYS A 37 10.26 -14.82 0.00
CA LYS A 37 11.15 -15.60 -0.86
C LYS A 37 10.63 -15.69 -2.31
N ALA A 38 9.33 -15.92 -2.49
CA ALA A 38 8.71 -16.01 -3.81
C ALA A 38 8.65 -14.64 -4.51
N MET A 39 8.41 -13.56 -3.76
CA MET A 39 8.42 -12.18 -4.30
C MET A 39 9.77 -11.80 -4.92
N LYS A 40 10.90 -12.31 -4.40
CA LYS A 40 12.23 -12.09 -4.98
C LYS A 40 12.45 -12.84 -6.29
N SER A 41 11.66 -13.88 -6.56
CA SER A 41 11.78 -14.73 -7.75
C SER A 41 10.91 -14.27 -8.91
N VAL A 42 10.03 -13.28 -8.68
CA VAL A 42 9.16 -12.73 -9.72
C VAL A 42 9.40 -11.23 -9.87
N GLY A 43 9.52 -10.81 -11.13
CA GLY A 43 9.70 -9.42 -11.49
C GLY A 43 11.04 -9.18 -12.17
N GLU A 44 11.00 -9.27 -13.49
CA GLU A 44 11.36 -8.19 -14.39
C GLU A 44 10.20 -8.16 -15.41
N CYS A 45 9.46 -7.05 -15.48
CA CYS A 45 8.42 -6.90 -16.51
C CYS A 45 8.47 -5.47 -17.05
N LYS A 46 7.75 -5.18 -18.14
CA LYS A 46 7.82 -3.90 -18.86
C LYS A 46 7.77 -2.64 -17.97
N TYR A 47 7.11 -2.72 -16.81
CA TYR A 47 6.93 -1.61 -15.86
C TYR A 47 7.68 -1.79 -14.53
N HIS A 48 8.19 -2.99 -14.21
CA HIS A 48 8.97 -3.24 -12.99
C HIS A 48 10.37 -3.67 -13.41
N VAL A 49 11.32 -2.72 -13.31
CA VAL A 49 12.75 -2.94 -13.57
C VAL A 49 13.39 -3.80 -12.47
N VAL A 50 12.69 -3.98 -11.35
CA VAL A 50 13.12 -4.69 -10.15
C VAL A 50 12.13 -5.81 -9.83
N ASN A 51 12.57 -6.77 -8.99
CA ASN A 51 11.67 -7.83 -8.52
C ASN A 51 10.57 -7.29 -7.59
N CYS A 52 9.54 -8.10 -7.38
CA CYS A 52 8.36 -7.73 -6.58
C CYS A 52 8.72 -7.34 -5.14
N PHE A 53 9.72 -7.98 -4.52
CA PHE A 53 10.18 -7.61 -3.19
C PHE A 53 10.86 -6.23 -3.17
N GLU A 54 11.76 -5.98 -4.12
CA GLU A 54 12.45 -4.68 -4.25
C GLU A 54 11.46 -3.55 -4.53
N HIS A 55 10.45 -3.80 -5.37
CA HIS A 55 9.34 -2.88 -5.59
C HIS A 55 8.60 -2.56 -4.28
N SER A 56 8.19 -3.57 -3.52
CA SER A 56 7.53 -3.37 -2.22
C SER A 56 8.37 -2.54 -1.23
N ILE A 57 9.69 -2.71 -1.22
CA ILE A 57 10.60 -1.91 -0.38
C ILE A 57 10.65 -0.45 -0.86
N ASN A 58 10.73 -0.22 -2.18
CA ASN A 58 10.72 1.12 -2.74
C ASN A 58 9.37 1.83 -2.50
N ALA A 59 8.26 1.13 -2.67
CA ALA A 59 6.92 1.64 -2.38
C ALA A 59 6.74 1.99 -0.90
N LEU A 60 7.24 1.16 0.02
CA LEU A 60 7.27 1.48 1.46
C LEU A 60 8.08 2.75 1.75
N LYS A 61 9.25 2.89 1.12
CA LYS A 61 10.08 4.11 1.26
C LYS A 61 9.33 5.36 0.76
N GLU A 62 8.64 5.28 -0.38
CA GLU A 62 7.85 6.40 -0.90
C GLU A 62 6.66 6.74 -0.01
N LEU A 63 5.99 5.72 0.58
CA LEU A 63 4.96 5.95 1.58
C LEU A 63 5.54 6.67 2.81
N GLU A 64 6.72 6.28 3.29
CA GLU A 64 7.37 6.95 4.41
C GLU A 64 7.75 8.40 4.11
N VAL A 65 8.09 8.74 2.85
CA VAL A 65 8.28 10.15 2.45
C VAL A 65 6.97 10.94 2.67
N VAL A 66 5.84 10.39 2.23
CA VAL A 66 4.51 10.99 2.45
C VAL A 66 4.19 11.14 3.93
N LEU A 67 4.41 10.08 4.73
CA LEU A 67 4.04 10.06 6.15
C LEU A 67 4.94 10.95 7.03
N ASN A 68 6.18 11.20 6.62
CA ASN A 68 7.14 11.98 7.41
C ASN A 68 7.15 13.47 7.07
N ASP A 69 6.58 13.87 5.93
CA ASP A 69 6.50 15.25 5.50
C ASP A 69 5.20 15.91 6.00
N LYS A 70 5.35 16.85 6.94
CA LYS A 70 4.22 17.59 7.55
C LYS A 70 3.53 18.54 6.58
N GLU A 71 4.22 18.96 5.54
CA GLU A 71 3.74 19.90 4.54
C GLU A 71 3.31 19.19 3.24
N PHE A 72 3.35 17.86 3.23
CA PHE A 72 2.97 17.07 2.06
C PHE A 72 1.54 17.37 1.60
N PHE A 73 0.60 17.50 2.55
CA PHE A 73 -0.80 17.82 2.25
C PHE A 73 -1.11 19.31 2.42
N PRO A 74 -2.00 19.86 1.57
CA PRO A 74 -2.55 21.19 1.78
C PRO A 74 -3.36 21.26 3.09
N ASN A 75 -3.51 22.46 3.64
CA ASN A 75 -4.09 22.69 4.96
C ASN A 75 -5.46 22.02 5.17
N HIS A 76 -6.33 22.03 4.17
CA HIS A 76 -7.68 21.46 4.27
C HIS A 76 -7.72 19.93 4.33
N LEU A 77 -6.66 19.24 3.88
CA LEU A 77 -6.55 17.77 3.97
C LEU A 77 -5.74 17.33 5.20
N ARG A 78 -4.78 18.15 5.61
CA ARG A 78 -3.73 17.78 6.58
C ARG A 78 -4.29 17.21 7.88
N GLU A 79 -5.24 17.90 8.49
CA GLU A 79 -5.82 17.47 9.77
C GLU A 79 -6.60 16.16 9.61
N HIS A 80 -7.44 16.04 8.57
CA HIS A 80 -8.23 14.84 8.34
C HIS A 80 -7.38 13.61 8.04
N VAL A 81 -6.35 13.76 7.21
CA VAL A 81 -5.41 12.67 6.91
C VAL A 81 -4.61 12.30 8.17
N SER A 82 -4.13 13.29 8.93
CA SER A 82 -3.44 13.06 10.19
C SER A 82 -4.33 12.31 11.20
N ASN A 83 -5.60 12.72 11.35
CA ASN A 83 -6.54 12.08 12.25
C ASN A 83 -6.75 10.61 11.85
N TYR A 84 -7.01 10.33 10.57
CA TYR A 84 -7.13 8.96 10.08
C TYR A 84 -5.88 8.12 10.40
N LEU A 85 -4.69 8.61 10.05
CA LEU A 85 -3.43 7.89 10.22
C LEU A 85 -3.11 7.56 11.69
N ASN A 86 -3.57 8.40 12.63
CA ASN A 86 -3.34 8.24 14.06
C ASN A 86 -4.41 7.40 14.78
N LEU A 87 -5.47 6.95 14.09
CA LEU A 87 -6.47 6.06 14.69
C LEU A 87 -5.85 4.71 15.01
N TYR A 88 -5.92 4.31 16.28
CA TYR A 88 -5.51 2.98 16.75
C TYR A 88 -6.55 1.94 16.33
N ILE A 89 -6.04 0.83 15.79
CA ILE A 89 -6.81 -0.37 15.44
C ILE A 89 -6.73 -1.38 16.59
N GLU A 90 -5.57 -1.43 17.25
CA GLU A 90 -5.29 -2.16 18.50
C GLU A 90 -4.16 -1.44 19.26
N ASP A 91 -3.88 -1.82 20.51
CA ASP A 91 -3.01 -1.09 21.47
C ASP A 91 -1.72 -0.51 20.85
N GLU A 92 -1.01 -1.31 20.05
CA GLU A 92 0.31 -0.95 19.50
C GLU A 92 0.29 -0.59 18.01
N ILE A 93 -0.87 -0.65 17.35
CA ILE A 93 -1.01 -0.51 15.90
C ILE A 93 -2.10 0.50 15.53
N ASN A 94 -1.70 1.60 14.89
CA ASN A 94 -2.56 2.57 14.23
C ASN A 94 -2.64 2.38 12.71
N LYS A 95 -3.54 3.12 12.05
CA LYS A 95 -3.73 3.08 10.59
C LYS A 95 -2.43 3.33 9.83
N SER A 96 -1.55 4.24 10.29
CA SER A 96 -0.23 4.48 9.66
C SER A 96 0.67 3.24 9.68
N GLN A 97 0.77 2.55 10.80
CA GLN A 97 1.57 1.32 10.92
C GLN A 97 0.97 0.16 10.12
N ALA A 98 -0.36 0.01 10.14
CA ALA A 98 -1.05 -0.96 9.29
C ALA A 98 -0.85 -0.64 7.79
N LEU A 99 -0.81 0.63 7.41
CA LEU A 99 -0.60 1.07 6.04
C LEU A 99 0.81 0.74 5.54
N LYS A 100 1.84 0.91 6.39
CA LYS A 100 3.21 0.49 6.08
C LYS A 100 3.33 -1.00 5.82
N LEU A 101 2.66 -1.83 6.63
CA LEU A 101 2.64 -3.26 6.40
C LEU A 101 1.81 -3.60 5.14
N GLY A 102 0.71 -2.87 4.90
CA GLY A 102 -0.12 -2.98 3.71
C GLY A 102 0.65 -2.69 2.41
N ILE A 103 1.39 -1.58 2.32
CA ILE A 103 2.19 -1.25 1.14
C ILE A 103 3.34 -2.24 0.94
N PHE A 104 3.95 -2.76 2.00
CA PHE A 104 4.97 -3.79 1.84
C PHE A 104 4.39 -5.09 1.23
N LEU A 105 3.13 -5.41 1.57
CA LEU A 105 2.45 -6.63 1.15
C LEU A 105 1.53 -6.47 -0.08
N HIS A 106 1.41 -5.26 -0.65
CA HIS A 106 0.40 -4.98 -1.70
C HIS A 106 0.47 -5.93 -2.90
N ASP A 107 1.68 -6.36 -3.24
CA ASP A 107 1.95 -7.25 -4.37
C ASP A 107 2.27 -8.69 -3.97
N ILE A 108 2.03 -9.10 -2.72
CA ILE A 108 2.36 -10.45 -2.24
C ILE A 108 1.69 -11.58 -3.05
N GLY A 109 0.62 -11.28 -3.79
CA GLY A 109 -0.05 -12.21 -4.70
C GLY A 109 0.54 -12.31 -6.11
N LYS A 110 1.51 -11.48 -6.50
CA LYS A 110 2.16 -11.54 -7.84
C LYS A 110 2.78 -12.91 -8.13
N PRO A 111 3.53 -13.56 -7.21
CA PRO A 111 4.11 -14.87 -7.49
C PRO A 111 3.06 -15.94 -7.85
N ASP A 112 1.92 -15.89 -7.16
CA ASP A 112 0.86 -16.90 -7.26
C ASP A 112 -0.17 -16.58 -8.36
N SER A 113 -0.03 -15.43 -9.05
CA SER A 113 -0.89 -14.97 -10.15
C SER A 113 -0.16 -14.86 -11.49
N LEU A 114 1.10 -15.29 -11.55
CA LEU A 114 1.92 -15.22 -12.74
C LEU A 114 1.32 -16.09 -13.84
N THR A 115 1.05 -15.46 -14.97
CA THR A 115 0.56 -16.11 -16.20
C THR A 115 1.37 -15.62 -17.39
N LEU A 116 1.50 -16.45 -18.42
CA LEU A 116 2.13 -16.10 -19.69
C LEU A 116 1.07 -16.06 -20.78
N ASP A 117 1.07 -15.02 -21.61
CA ASP A 117 0.24 -14.99 -22.82
C ASP A 117 0.91 -15.73 -23.98
N GLU A 118 0.19 -15.84 -25.10
CA GLU A 118 0.63 -16.51 -26.34
C GLU A 118 1.92 -15.89 -26.93
N THR A 119 2.25 -14.66 -26.55
CA THR A 119 3.46 -13.94 -26.99
C THR A 119 4.61 -14.03 -25.99
N GLY A 120 4.43 -14.79 -24.90
CA GLY A 120 5.42 -14.94 -23.83
C GLY A 120 5.48 -13.76 -22.86
N ARG A 121 4.50 -12.83 -22.89
CA ARG A 121 4.47 -11.72 -21.94
C ARG A 121 3.88 -12.16 -20.61
N VAL A 122 4.51 -11.70 -19.53
CA VAL A 122 4.11 -11.97 -18.15
C VAL A 122 2.93 -11.07 -17.74
N HIS A 123 1.90 -11.69 -17.17
CA HIS A 123 0.74 -11.02 -16.57
C HIS A 123 0.55 -11.46 -15.12
N PHE A 124 0.05 -10.54 -14.29
CA PHE A 124 -0.25 -10.77 -12.87
C PHE A 124 -1.75 -10.57 -12.61
N THR A 125 -2.57 -11.37 -13.26
CA THR A 125 -4.02 -11.22 -13.25
C THR A 125 -4.61 -11.60 -11.89
N ASN A 126 -5.43 -10.72 -11.30
CA ASN A 126 -6.04 -10.89 -9.96
C ASN A 126 -5.04 -11.00 -8.79
N HIS A 127 -3.78 -10.55 -8.96
CA HIS A 127 -2.78 -10.61 -7.90
C HIS A 127 -3.25 -9.92 -6.61
N GLU A 128 -4.08 -8.87 -6.72
CA GLU A 128 -4.61 -8.14 -5.58
C GLU A 128 -5.67 -8.96 -4.80
N LYS A 129 -6.43 -9.84 -5.48
CA LYS A 129 -7.34 -10.81 -4.82
C LYS A 129 -6.56 -11.89 -4.09
N ILE A 130 -5.60 -12.48 -4.78
CA ILE A 130 -4.77 -13.57 -4.24
C ILE A 130 -3.95 -13.04 -3.06
N GLY A 131 -3.36 -11.84 -3.20
CA GLY A 131 -2.62 -11.17 -2.13
C GLY A 131 -3.48 -10.94 -0.89
N ALA A 132 -4.71 -10.44 -1.06
CA ALA A 132 -5.64 -10.24 0.04
C ALA A 132 -5.98 -11.55 0.79
N GLN A 133 -6.16 -12.66 0.05
CA GLN A 133 -6.36 -13.99 0.63
C GLN A 133 -5.12 -14.47 1.38
N ILE A 134 -3.93 -14.29 0.81
CA ILE A 134 -2.66 -14.62 1.48
C ILE A 134 -2.57 -13.87 2.82
N VAL A 135 -2.80 -12.56 2.83
CA VAL A 135 -2.75 -11.74 4.05
C VAL A 135 -3.74 -12.21 5.10
N ASN A 136 -4.99 -12.51 4.72
CA ASN A 136 -5.98 -13.05 5.66
C ASN A 136 -5.55 -14.40 6.25
N ASN A 137 -4.81 -15.20 5.47
CA ASN A 137 -4.36 -16.53 5.84
C ASN A 137 -2.97 -16.57 6.48
N MET A 138 -2.26 -15.43 6.58
CA MET A 138 -0.92 -15.36 7.19
C MET A 138 -0.91 -15.72 8.69
N GLY A 139 -2.08 -15.89 9.31
CA GLY A 139 -2.23 -16.37 10.68
C GLY A 139 -1.63 -15.40 11.71
N THR A 140 -1.51 -15.84 12.96
CA THR A 140 -0.98 -15.04 14.09
C THR A 140 0.55 -14.93 14.08
N ASN A 141 1.23 -15.09 12.94
CA ASN A 141 2.70 -15.07 12.85
C ASN A 141 3.30 -13.76 13.37
N LEU A 142 2.63 -12.63 13.12
CA LEU A 142 2.98 -11.30 13.65
C LEU A 142 2.29 -10.96 14.98
N GLU A 143 1.51 -11.88 15.56
CA GLU A 143 0.72 -11.68 16.79
C GLU A 143 -0.29 -10.51 16.70
N LEU A 144 -0.69 -10.14 15.48
CA LEU A 144 -1.68 -9.09 15.22
C LEU A 144 -3.12 -9.59 15.36
N SER A 145 -4.03 -8.68 15.71
CA SER A 145 -5.45 -8.98 15.78
C SER A 145 -6.05 -9.31 14.40
N THR A 146 -7.15 -10.06 14.40
CA THR A 146 -7.94 -10.33 13.19
C THR A 146 -8.42 -9.03 12.52
N GLN A 147 -8.71 -7.98 13.29
CA GLN A 147 -9.13 -6.69 12.75
C GLN A 147 -8.01 -6.02 11.95
N THR A 148 -6.78 -6.03 12.47
CA THR A 148 -5.61 -5.51 11.76
C THR A 148 -5.33 -6.29 10.48
N TYR A 149 -5.39 -7.62 10.51
CA TYR A 149 -5.22 -8.42 9.27
C TYR A 149 -6.31 -8.15 8.23
N LYS A 150 -7.58 -7.98 8.64
CA LYS A 150 -8.67 -7.61 7.74
C LYS A 150 -8.41 -6.26 7.07
N LEU A 151 -7.90 -5.28 7.82
CA LEU A 151 -7.55 -3.97 7.27
C LEU A 151 -6.38 -4.08 6.28
N ILE A 152 -5.29 -4.75 6.65
CA ILE A 152 -4.13 -4.96 5.75
C ILE A 152 -4.59 -5.71 4.49
N SER A 153 -5.44 -6.73 4.63
CA SER A 153 -6.02 -7.46 3.50
C SER A 153 -6.85 -6.54 2.61
N LYS A 154 -7.64 -5.62 3.18
CA LYS A 154 -8.40 -4.60 2.43
C LYS A 154 -7.47 -3.65 1.67
N TYR A 155 -6.37 -3.21 2.28
CA TYR A 155 -5.33 -2.42 1.61
C TYR A 155 -4.73 -3.15 0.42
N VAL A 156 -4.32 -4.42 0.61
CA VAL A 156 -3.80 -5.26 -0.48
C VAL A 156 -4.85 -5.50 -1.56
N ARG A 157 -6.11 -5.74 -1.19
CA ARG A 157 -7.20 -6.02 -2.13
C ARG A 157 -7.47 -4.87 -3.11
N TYR A 158 -7.31 -3.64 -2.64
CA TYR A 158 -7.79 -2.44 -3.31
C TYR A 158 -6.68 -1.44 -3.67
N HIS A 159 -5.40 -1.81 -3.53
CA HIS A 159 -4.27 -0.93 -3.83
C HIS A 159 -4.30 -0.34 -5.25
N MET A 160 -4.81 -1.11 -6.22
CA MET A 160 -4.89 -0.72 -7.63
C MET A 160 -5.95 0.36 -7.94
N ILE A 161 -6.79 0.77 -6.97
CA ILE A 161 -7.88 1.73 -7.21
C ILE A 161 -7.35 3.04 -7.79
N LEU A 162 -6.32 3.65 -7.18
CA LEU A 162 -5.79 4.93 -7.68
C LEU A 162 -5.26 4.77 -9.11
N LEU A 163 -4.52 3.69 -9.38
CA LEU A 163 -3.99 3.45 -10.72
C LEU A 163 -5.10 3.25 -11.75
N SER A 164 -6.18 2.56 -11.39
CA SER A 164 -7.36 2.39 -12.25
C SER A 164 -8.02 3.73 -12.58
N LEU A 165 -8.25 4.57 -11.57
CA LEU A 165 -8.83 5.92 -11.77
C LEU A 165 -7.93 6.78 -12.66
N TYR A 166 -6.62 6.77 -12.39
CA TYR A 166 -5.63 7.53 -13.14
C TYR A 166 -5.56 7.08 -14.61
N LYS A 167 -5.47 5.77 -14.88
CA LYS A 167 -5.41 5.22 -16.24
C LYS A 167 -6.70 5.47 -17.04
N LYS A 168 -7.86 5.43 -16.38
CA LYS A 168 -9.15 5.73 -17.02
C LYS A 168 -9.37 7.22 -17.21
N ASN A 169 -8.65 8.07 -16.47
CA ASN A 169 -8.90 9.52 -16.39
C ASN A 169 -10.38 9.81 -16.05
N ASP A 170 -10.93 9.08 -15.08
CA ASP A 170 -12.33 9.22 -14.64
C ASP A 170 -12.39 9.43 -13.12
N LEU A 171 -12.63 10.68 -12.74
CA LEU A 171 -12.92 11.10 -11.35
C LEU A 171 -14.34 11.65 -11.24
N SER A 172 -15.27 11.13 -12.04
CA SER A 172 -16.67 11.54 -11.99
C SER A 172 -17.27 11.27 -10.60
N LYS A 173 -18.29 12.07 -10.24
CA LYS A 173 -19.02 11.90 -8.97
C LYS A 173 -19.51 10.47 -8.78
N LYS A 174 -19.93 9.80 -9.86
CA LYS A 174 -20.39 8.40 -9.84
C LYS A 174 -19.25 7.46 -9.48
N GLU A 175 -18.10 7.58 -10.14
CA GLU A 175 -16.96 6.70 -9.90
C GLU A 175 -16.36 6.91 -8.50
N LEU A 176 -16.23 8.17 -8.06
CA LEU A 176 -15.80 8.49 -6.70
C LEU A 176 -16.79 7.94 -5.66
N ALA A 177 -18.09 8.07 -5.88
CA ALA A 177 -19.09 7.49 -4.98
C ALA A 177 -18.98 5.96 -4.88
N ASN A 178 -18.73 5.27 -6.01
CA ASN A 178 -18.50 3.83 -6.03
C ASN A 178 -17.28 3.46 -5.18
N VAL A 179 -16.15 4.15 -5.37
CA VAL A 179 -14.93 3.93 -4.58
C VAL A 179 -15.20 4.17 -3.10
N PHE A 180 -15.79 5.31 -2.74
CA PHE A 180 -16.06 5.65 -1.34
C PHE A 180 -17.04 4.69 -0.68
N ASN A 181 -18.02 4.13 -1.40
CA ASN A 181 -18.91 3.12 -0.84
C ASN A 181 -18.24 1.75 -0.73
N LEU A 182 -17.30 1.43 -1.63
CA LEU A 182 -16.60 0.16 -1.63
C LEU A 182 -15.60 0.06 -0.47
N VAL A 183 -14.90 1.14 -0.16
CA VAL A 183 -13.80 1.13 0.81
C VAL A 183 -14.00 2.03 2.03
N ASP A 184 -15.04 2.85 2.02
CA ASP A 184 -15.55 3.61 3.17
C ASP A 184 -14.46 4.40 3.91
N GLU A 185 -14.34 4.26 5.24
CA GLU A 185 -13.36 4.97 6.06
C GLU A 185 -11.91 4.79 5.61
N ASP A 186 -11.60 3.68 4.91
CA ASP A 186 -10.24 3.35 4.46
C ASP A 186 -9.87 3.97 3.11
N THR A 187 -10.74 4.82 2.56
CA THR A 187 -10.46 5.60 1.35
C THR A 187 -9.12 6.32 1.46
N ILE A 188 -8.84 6.98 2.60
CA ILE A 188 -7.59 7.71 2.81
C ILE A 188 -6.40 6.75 2.68
N GLY A 189 -6.37 5.65 3.44
CA GLY A 189 -5.27 4.69 3.39
C GLY A 189 -5.05 4.12 1.98
N ILE A 190 -6.11 3.68 1.31
CA ILE A 190 -6.01 3.05 -0.02
C ILE A 190 -5.47 4.03 -1.07
N ILE A 191 -5.90 5.28 -1.03
CA ILE A 191 -5.44 6.31 -1.96
C ILE A 191 -3.97 6.68 -1.69
N LEU A 192 -3.53 6.76 -0.43
CA LEU A 192 -2.12 6.98 -0.09
C LEU A 192 -1.23 5.81 -0.48
N LEU A 193 -1.69 4.58 -0.26
CA LEU A 193 -0.99 3.36 -0.66
C LEU A 193 -0.82 3.32 -2.18
N GLY A 194 -1.90 3.51 -2.93
CA GLY A 194 -1.84 3.57 -4.39
C GLY A 194 -0.93 4.69 -4.91
N TYR A 195 -0.88 5.84 -4.23
CA TYR A 195 0.03 6.93 -4.60
C TYR A 195 1.49 6.47 -4.46
N ALA A 196 1.87 5.91 -3.32
CA ALA A 196 3.23 5.45 -3.06
C ALA A 196 3.66 4.34 -4.03
N ASP A 197 2.77 3.40 -4.34
CA ASP A 197 3.00 2.32 -5.32
C ASP A 197 3.33 2.89 -6.72
N ILE A 198 2.46 3.77 -7.24
CA ILE A 198 2.66 4.38 -8.56
C ILE A 198 3.92 5.24 -8.60
N VAL A 199 4.16 6.08 -7.57
CA VAL A 199 5.36 6.92 -7.49
C VAL A 199 6.63 6.07 -7.49
N SER A 200 6.64 4.95 -6.76
CA SER A 200 7.79 4.05 -6.74
C SER A 200 8.08 3.44 -8.11
N THR A 201 7.03 3.09 -8.87
CA THR A 201 7.16 2.62 -10.26
C THR A 201 7.69 3.71 -11.18
N ILE A 202 7.12 4.92 -11.11
CA ILE A 202 7.52 6.07 -11.93
C ILE A 202 9.00 6.42 -11.72
N LYS A 203 9.42 6.60 -10.46
CA LYS A 203 10.81 6.98 -10.14
C LYS A 203 11.84 5.91 -10.51
N LEU A 204 11.44 4.65 -10.66
CA LEU A 204 12.29 3.59 -11.18
C LEU A 204 12.50 3.70 -12.69
N LEU A 205 11.52 4.20 -13.43
CA LEU A 205 11.58 4.40 -14.89
C LEU A 205 12.29 5.72 -15.24
N ASP A 206 11.95 6.80 -14.55
CA ASP A 206 12.63 8.10 -14.67
C ASP A 206 12.65 8.81 -13.31
N LYS A 207 13.87 8.99 -12.78
CA LYS A 207 14.09 9.65 -11.47
C LYS A 207 13.72 11.13 -11.47
N ASN A 208 13.65 11.75 -12.64
CA ASN A 208 13.33 13.16 -12.80
C ASN A 208 11.84 13.39 -13.15
N GLU A 209 11.04 12.34 -13.29
CA GLU A 209 9.63 12.47 -13.63
C GLU A 209 8.84 13.17 -12.53
N GLU A 210 8.10 14.21 -12.91
CA GLU A 210 7.29 14.98 -11.99
C GLU A 210 6.01 14.22 -11.60
N VAL A 211 5.95 13.77 -10.35
CA VAL A 211 4.76 13.11 -9.77
C VAL A 211 3.65 14.09 -9.38
N GLY A 212 3.80 15.37 -9.75
CA GLY A 212 2.88 16.45 -9.39
C GLY A 212 1.44 16.21 -9.87
N VAL A 213 1.28 15.71 -11.10
CA VAL A 213 -0.05 15.37 -11.66
C VAL A 213 -0.74 14.30 -10.81
N LEU A 214 -0.01 13.23 -10.45
CA LEU A 214 -0.55 12.16 -9.62
C LEU A 214 -0.91 12.67 -8.22
N LYS A 215 -0.10 13.58 -7.66
CA LYS A 215 -0.38 14.22 -6.37
C LYS A 215 -1.68 15.02 -6.42
N THR A 216 -1.89 15.81 -7.48
CA THR A 216 -3.15 16.55 -7.68
C THR A 216 -4.35 15.62 -7.79
N TYR A 217 -4.21 14.47 -8.48
CA TYR A 217 -5.27 13.44 -8.55
C TYR A 217 -5.63 12.90 -7.17
N MET A 218 -4.63 12.50 -6.39
CA MET A 218 -4.79 11.99 -5.03
C MET A 218 -5.46 13.05 -4.14
N GLU A 219 -4.98 14.29 -4.13
CA GLU A 219 -5.54 15.38 -3.34
C GLU A 219 -7.00 15.70 -3.73
N TYR A 220 -7.34 15.64 -5.02
CA TYR A 220 -8.70 15.82 -5.49
C TYR A 220 -9.65 14.74 -4.98
N ILE A 221 -9.24 13.47 -5.05
CA ILE A 221 -10.02 12.33 -4.54
C ILE A 221 -10.26 12.49 -3.03
N LEU A 222 -9.20 12.77 -2.26
CA LEU A 222 -9.29 12.95 -0.82
C LEU A 222 -10.19 14.14 -0.45
N THR A 223 -10.09 15.25 -1.19
CA THR A 223 -10.96 16.42 -0.97
C THR A 223 -12.43 16.06 -1.16
N ASN A 224 -12.77 15.33 -2.24
CA ASN A 224 -14.14 14.88 -2.49
C ASN A 224 -14.65 13.89 -1.43
N TYR A 225 -13.77 13.01 -0.93
CA TYR A 225 -14.10 12.09 0.14
C TYR A 225 -14.51 12.84 1.41
N LEU A 226 -13.72 13.85 1.83
CA LEU A 226 -14.02 14.65 3.02
C LEU A 226 -15.32 15.44 2.89
N TYR A 227 -15.57 16.04 1.71
CA TYR A 227 -16.84 16.70 1.46
C TYR A 227 -18.01 15.73 1.63
N LYS A 228 -17.96 14.52 1.05
CA LYS A 228 -19.01 13.51 1.22
C LYS A 228 -19.22 13.17 2.70
N SER A 229 -18.15 12.85 3.43
CA SER A 229 -18.22 12.43 4.84
C SER A 229 -18.84 13.49 5.75
N ASN A 230 -18.60 14.77 5.47
CA ASN A 230 -19.16 15.88 6.25
C ASN A 230 -20.68 16.06 6.01
N TYR A 231 -21.22 15.66 4.85
CA TYR A 231 -22.65 15.75 4.54
C TYR A 231 -23.45 14.49 4.86
N THR A 232 -22.79 13.35 5.12
CA THR A 232 -23.47 12.12 5.57
C THR A 232 -23.61 12.02 7.09
N ASN A 233 -22.87 12.84 7.85
CA ASN A 233 -22.87 12.90 9.32
C ASN A 233 -23.59 14.13 9.89
N ALA A 234 -24.25 14.93 9.03
CA ALA A 234 -25.09 16.07 9.40
C ALA A 234 -26.56 15.74 9.12
#